data_AF-A0A2E4QZL5-F1
#
_entry.id   AF-A0A2E4QZL5-F1
#
_cell.length_a   1.000
_cell.length_b   1.000
_cell.length_c   1.000
_cell.angle_alpha   90.00
_cell.angle_beta   90.00
_cell.angle_gamma   90.00
#
_symmetry.space_group_name_H-M   'P 1'
#
loop_
_entity.id
_entity.type
_entity.pdbx_description
1 polymer ?
#
loop_
_entity_poly.entity_id
_entity_poly.type
_entity_poly.pdbx_seq_one_letter_code
_entity_poly.pdbx_strand_id
1 'polypeptide(L)'
;MAGPFPYALGQPVGARANMGLITLQADETIEYDMRRLMPQQGVGLYVSRIRSAPDVTSETLAQMEQDLPAAAGLLPDPIDFDVVGYGCTSGTSVIGPERIAELVSRNCRTKQVSDPLTAL
;
A
#
# COMPACT_ATOMS: atom_id res chain seq x y z
N MET A 1 -31.61 28.47 4.27
CA MET A 1 -30.74 27.37 3.80
C MET A 1 -31.45 26.08 4.19
N ALA A 2 -31.83 25.25 3.23
CA ALA A 2 -32.42 23.94 3.53
C ALA A 2 -31.36 23.09 4.24
N GLY A 3 -31.71 22.50 5.39
CA GLY A 3 -30.82 21.59 6.12
C GLY A 3 -30.50 20.34 5.30
N PRO A 4 -29.46 19.58 5.67
CA PRO A 4 -29.08 18.37 4.94
C PRO A 4 -30.26 17.38 4.90
N PHE A 5 -30.44 16.73 3.74
CA PHE A 5 -31.41 15.64 3.59
C PHE A 5 -31.09 14.52 4.60
N PRO A 6 -32.10 13.83 5.14
CA PRO A 6 -31.87 12.70 6.04
C PRO A 6 -31.11 11.60 5.30
N TYR A 7 -29.98 11.15 5.86
CA TYR A 7 -29.19 10.03 5.36
C TYR A 7 -28.69 9.17 6.51
N ALA A 8 -28.39 7.90 6.22
CA ALA A 8 -27.70 6.98 7.12
C ALA A 8 -26.40 6.52 6.45
N LEU A 9 -25.32 6.46 7.22
CA LEU A 9 -24.06 5.90 6.74
C LEU A 9 -24.13 4.38 6.74
N GLY A 10 -23.65 3.76 5.66
CA GLY A 10 -23.42 2.32 5.60
C GLY A 10 -22.20 1.89 6.42
N GLN A 11 -21.91 0.59 6.39
CA GLN A 11 -20.65 0.06 6.92
C GLN A 11 -19.46 0.61 6.11
N PRO A 12 -18.30 0.85 6.75
CA PRO A 12 -17.08 1.21 6.03
C PRO A 12 -16.64 0.08 5.11
N VAL A 13 -15.91 0.43 4.04
CA VAL A 13 -15.42 -0.54 3.04
C VAL A 13 -14.62 -1.68 3.69
N GLY A 14 -13.69 -1.34 4.59
CA GLY A 14 -12.91 -2.31 5.35
C GLY A 14 -13.45 -2.61 6.75
N ALA A 15 -14.75 -2.84 6.90
CA ALA A 15 -15.37 -3.17 8.18
C ALA A 15 -14.80 -4.44 8.87
N ARG A 16 -14.17 -5.34 8.11
CA ARG A 16 -13.47 -6.54 8.60
C ARG A 16 -11.95 -6.41 8.58
N ALA A 17 -11.40 -5.79 7.55
CA ALA A 17 -9.96 -5.54 7.45
C ALA A 17 -9.66 -4.40 6.46
N ASN A 18 -8.61 -3.63 6.72
CA ASN A 18 -8.06 -2.63 5.81
C ASN A 18 -6.66 -3.01 5.37
N MET A 19 -6.44 -3.07 4.06
CA MET A 19 -5.14 -3.37 3.46
C MET A 19 -4.67 -2.23 2.56
N GLY A 20 -3.43 -1.79 2.78
CA GLY A 20 -2.73 -0.92 1.85
C GLY A 20 -1.88 -1.74 0.88
N LEU A 21 -1.70 -1.25 -0.34
CA LEU A 21 -0.78 -1.79 -1.32
C LEU A 21 -0.02 -0.65 -1.97
N ILE A 22 1.30 -0.64 -1.81
CA ILE A 22 2.21 0.23 -2.55
C ILE A 22 2.74 -0.58 -3.72
N THR A 23 2.28 -0.26 -4.93
CA THR A 23 2.72 -0.93 -6.15
C THR A 23 3.65 -0.05 -6.99
N LEU A 24 4.42 -0.65 -7.88
CA LEU A 24 5.23 0.10 -8.84
C LEU A 24 4.32 0.85 -9.83
N GLN A 25 4.76 2.03 -10.26
CA GLN A 25 4.03 2.83 -11.25
C GLN A 25 3.75 2.05 -12.55
N ALA A 26 4.71 1.23 -12.97
CA ALA A 26 4.62 0.42 -14.19
C ALA A 26 3.89 -0.92 -14.00
N ASP A 27 3.53 -1.30 -12.77
CA ASP A 27 2.88 -2.59 -12.53
C ASP A 27 1.37 -2.49 -12.83
N GLU A 28 0.96 -3.25 -13.84
CA GLU A 28 -0.43 -3.36 -14.30
C GLU A 28 -1.18 -4.56 -13.70
N THR A 29 -0.48 -5.46 -13.00
CA THR A 29 -0.96 -6.80 -12.66
C THR A 29 -1.35 -6.96 -11.20
N ILE A 30 -0.50 -6.51 -10.25
CA ILE A 30 -0.66 -6.84 -8.84
C ILE A 30 -1.95 -6.25 -8.25
N GLU A 31 -2.36 -5.06 -8.69
CA GLU A 31 -3.61 -4.46 -8.25
C GLU A 31 -4.82 -5.28 -8.73
N TYR A 32 -4.79 -5.75 -9.97
CA TYR A 32 -5.84 -6.60 -10.53
C TYR A 32 -5.91 -7.95 -9.80
N ASP A 33 -4.76 -8.58 -9.58
CA ASP A 33 -4.69 -9.89 -8.93
C ASP A 33 -5.13 -9.81 -7.46
N MET A 34 -4.70 -8.79 -6.72
CA MET A 34 -5.11 -8.60 -5.32
C MET A 34 -6.63 -8.39 -5.19
N ARG A 35 -7.25 -7.64 -6.11
CA ARG A 35 -8.71 -7.47 -6.13
C ARG A 35 -9.46 -8.78 -6.42
N ARG A 36 -8.84 -9.70 -7.15
CA ARG A 36 -9.41 -11.01 -7.47
C ARG A 36 -9.20 -12.03 -6.36
N LEU A 37 -8.06 -11.99 -5.68
CA LEU A 37 -7.68 -12.97 -4.64
C LEU A 37 -8.28 -12.63 -3.26
N MET A 38 -8.46 -11.34 -2.95
CA MET A 38 -8.93 -10.94 -1.63
C MET A 38 -10.46 -11.07 -1.46
N PRO A 39 -10.97 -11.43 -0.27
CA PRO A 39 -12.40 -11.49 -0.01
C PRO A 39 -13.04 -10.11 -0.17
N GLN A 40 -14.02 -9.96 -1.06
CA GLN A 40 -14.59 -8.62 -1.34
C GLN A 40 -15.50 -8.07 -0.23
N GLN A 41 -16.05 -8.93 0.64
CA GLN A 41 -17.00 -8.51 1.66
C GLN A 41 -16.30 -7.98 2.91
N GLY A 42 -16.34 -6.66 3.10
CA GLY A 42 -15.85 -5.97 4.28
C GLY A 42 -14.32 -5.84 4.34
N VAL A 43 -13.59 -6.15 3.28
CA VAL A 43 -12.14 -5.96 3.21
C VAL A 43 -11.85 -4.81 2.25
N GLY A 44 -11.24 -3.75 2.77
CA GLY A 44 -10.78 -2.62 1.97
C GLY A 44 -9.39 -2.88 1.40
N LEU A 45 -9.23 -2.64 0.09
CA LEU A 45 -7.93 -2.60 -0.58
C LEU A 45 -7.69 -1.19 -1.10
N TYR A 46 -6.65 -0.53 -0.60
CA TYR A 46 -6.28 0.83 -0.94
C TYR A 46 -4.90 0.81 -1.58
N VAL A 47 -4.77 1.46 -2.73
CA VAL A 47 -3.55 1.37 -3.55
C VAL A 47 -2.92 2.73 -3.69
N SER A 48 -1.63 2.81 -3.41
CA SER A 48 -0.76 3.92 -3.82
C SER A 48 0.34 3.40 -4.73
N ARG A 49 1.01 4.32 -5.43
CA ARG A 49 2.03 3.99 -6.42
C ARG A 49 3.34 4.68 -6.10
N ILE A 50 4.45 3.94 -6.26
CA ILE A 50 5.81 4.49 -6.23
C ILE A 50 6.36 4.54 -7.65
N ARG A 51 7.07 5.63 -7.98
CA ARG A 51 7.74 5.74 -9.27
C ARG A 51 8.81 4.65 -9.37
N SER A 52 8.76 3.86 -10.44
CA SER A 52 9.76 2.85 -10.77
C SER A 52 10.49 3.26 -12.04
N ALA A 53 11.82 3.23 -12.02
CA ALA A 53 12.60 3.35 -13.25
C ALA A 53 12.42 2.07 -14.10
N PRO A 54 12.49 2.17 -15.44
CA PRO A 54 12.41 1.00 -16.31
C PRO A 54 13.59 0.03 -16.10
N ASP A 55 14.75 0.56 -15.70
CA ASP A 55 15.94 -0.21 -15.39
C ASP A 55 16.18 -0.30 -13.88
N VAL A 56 16.45 -1.51 -13.41
CA VAL A 56 16.81 -1.78 -12.02
C VAL A 56 18.32 -1.62 -11.88
N THR A 57 18.75 -0.45 -11.39
CA THR A 57 20.15 -0.15 -11.07
C THR A 57 20.26 0.27 -9.61
N SER A 58 21.45 0.25 -9.03
CA SER A 58 21.65 0.69 -7.64
C SER A 58 21.18 2.13 -7.41
N GLU A 59 21.30 3.01 -8.41
CA GLU A 59 20.86 4.40 -8.34
C GLU A 59 19.34 4.51 -8.35
N THR A 60 18.66 3.81 -9.26
CA THR A 60 17.20 3.85 -9.35
C THR A 60 16.54 3.22 -8.13
N LEU A 61 17.19 2.24 -7.51
CA LEU A 61 16.76 1.63 -6.26
C LEU A 61 16.98 2.53 -5.04
N ALA A 62 18.10 3.27 -4.98
CA ALA A 62 18.30 4.28 -3.94
C ALA A 62 17.25 5.40 -4.03
N GLN A 63 16.84 5.77 -5.24
CA GLN A 63 15.73 6.71 -5.44
C GLN A 63 14.40 6.11 -4.94
N MET A 64 14.13 4.84 -5.19
CA MET A 64 12.93 4.18 -4.67
C MET A 64 12.87 4.17 -3.14
N GLU A 65 14.00 3.99 -2.45
CA GLU A 65 14.03 4.11 -0.99
C GLU A 65 13.61 5.52 -0.53
N GLN A 66 14.06 6.56 -1.25
CA GLN A 66 13.73 7.96 -0.95
C GLN A 66 12.27 8.30 -1.28
N ASP A 67 11.70 7.66 -2.31
CA ASP A 67 10.34 7.93 -2.78
C ASP A 67 9.27 7.15 -1.98
N LEU A 68 9.65 6.04 -1.32
CA LEU A 68 8.73 5.17 -0.59
C LEU A 68 7.92 5.90 0.51
N PRO A 69 8.51 6.78 1.34
CA PRO A 69 7.75 7.61 2.29
C PRO A 69 6.59 8.38 1.65
N ALA A 70 6.82 8.99 0.50
CA ALA A 70 5.79 9.76 -0.20
C ALA A 70 4.67 8.85 -0.72
N ALA A 71 5.02 7.68 -1.27
CA ALA A 71 4.04 6.70 -1.71
C ALA A 71 3.20 6.13 -0.55
N ALA A 72 3.82 5.87 0.60
CA ALA A 72 3.12 5.41 1.80
C ALA A 72 2.16 6.48 2.35
N GLY A 73 2.60 7.74 2.39
CA GLY A 73 1.77 8.88 2.84
C GLY A 73 0.62 9.25 1.91
N LEU A 74 0.53 8.67 0.71
CA LEU A 74 -0.63 8.81 -0.18
C LEU A 74 -1.75 7.81 0.14
N LEU A 75 -1.50 6.82 1.00
CA LEU A 75 -2.58 5.97 1.52
C LEU A 75 -3.53 6.82 2.38
N PRO A 76 -4.85 6.54 2.41
CA PRO A 76 -5.80 7.37 3.14
C PRO A 76 -5.45 7.53 4.63
N ASP A 77 -5.06 8.74 5.02
CA ASP A 77 -4.68 9.07 6.39
C ASP A 77 -5.65 8.57 7.46
N PRO A 78 -6.99 8.69 7.34
CA PRO A 78 -7.91 8.28 8.40
C PRO A 78 -7.96 6.78 8.67
N ILE A 79 -7.42 5.94 7.79
CA ILE A 79 -7.54 4.49 7.86
C ILE A 79 -6.40 3.91 8.70
N ASP A 80 -6.76 3.10 9.70
CA ASP A 80 -5.82 2.22 10.38
C ASP A 80 -5.75 0.89 9.62
N PHE A 81 -4.62 0.65 8.97
CA PHE A 81 -4.37 -0.55 8.18
C PHE A 81 -3.99 -1.74 9.05
N ASP A 82 -4.56 -2.91 8.76
CA ASP A 82 -4.12 -4.17 9.36
C ASP A 82 -2.79 -4.63 8.77
N VAL A 83 -2.60 -4.37 7.47
CA VAL A 83 -1.35 -4.64 6.76
C VAL A 83 -1.18 -3.67 5.60
N VAL A 84 0.07 -3.32 5.30
CA VAL A 84 0.44 -2.63 4.07
C VAL A 84 1.47 -3.49 3.32
N GLY A 85 1.16 -3.85 2.08
CA GLY A 85 2.04 -4.59 1.19
C GLY A 85 2.91 -3.66 0.35
N TYR A 86 4.21 -3.95 0.23
CA TYR A 86 5.09 -3.33 -0.76
C TYR A 86 5.36 -4.31 -1.92
N GLY A 87 4.81 -4.03 -3.09
CA GLY A 87 4.70 -4.97 -4.21
C GLY A 87 5.94 -5.16 -5.08
N CYS A 88 7.16 -5.02 -4.55
CA CYS A 88 8.37 -5.08 -5.37
C CYS A 88 9.44 -6.02 -4.79
N THR A 89 9.64 -7.17 -5.44
CA THR A 89 10.65 -8.16 -5.04
C THR A 89 12.07 -7.60 -5.15
N SER A 90 12.43 -7.01 -6.30
CA SER A 90 13.79 -6.46 -6.52
C SER A 90 14.10 -5.29 -5.58
N GLY A 91 13.13 -4.40 -5.36
CA GLY A 91 13.23 -3.33 -4.38
C GLY A 91 13.44 -3.87 -2.98
N THR A 92 12.71 -4.91 -2.59
CA THR A 92 12.86 -5.55 -1.27
C THR A 92 14.21 -6.23 -1.09
N SER A 93 14.69 -6.95 -2.10
CA SER A 93 16.00 -7.62 -2.04
C SER A 93 17.16 -6.65 -1.84
N VAL A 94 17.04 -5.40 -2.33
CA VAL A 94 18.14 -4.42 -2.29
C VAL A 94 18.00 -3.43 -1.13
N ILE A 95 16.80 -2.88 -0.89
CA ILE A 95 16.55 -1.94 0.21
C ILE A 95 16.54 -2.69 1.55
N GLY A 96 16.08 -3.94 1.54
CA GLY A 96 15.94 -4.78 2.72
C GLY A 96 14.52 -4.70 3.31
N PRO A 97 13.96 -5.84 3.76
CA PRO A 97 12.58 -5.91 4.27
C PRO A 97 12.37 -5.08 5.54
N GLU A 98 13.34 -5.08 6.46
CA GLU A 98 13.27 -4.28 7.70
C GLU A 98 13.20 -2.78 7.40
N ARG A 99 13.97 -2.32 6.41
CA ARG A 99 14.01 -0.92 6.00
C ARG A 99 12.71 -0.49 5.32
N ILE A 100 12.14 -1.35 4.48
CA ILE A 100 10.81 -1.13 3.90
C ILE A 100 9.75 -1.04 5.00
N ALA A 101 9.75 -1.98 5.94
CA ALA A 101 8.81 -1.99 7.06
C ALA A 101 8.89 -0.70 7.87
N GLU A 102 10.11 -0.22 8.15
CA GLU A 102 10.36 1.05 8.82
C GLU A 102 9.79 2.25 8.03
N LEU A 103 10.15 2.38 6.74
CA LEU A 103 9.75 3.51 5.91
C LEU A 103 8.24 3.58 5.73
N VAL A 104 7.57 2.43 5.54
CA VAL A 104 6.12 2.37 5.41
C VAL A 104 5.44 2.70 6.74
N SER A 105 5.84 2.05 7.84
CA SER A 105 5.17 2.23 9.15
C SER A 105 5.34 3.63 9.73
N ARG A 106 6.37 4.37 9.32
CA ARG A 106 6.55 5.79 9.72
C ARG A 106 5.67 6.76 8.95
N ASN A 107 5.16 6.38 7.78
CA ASN A 107 4.47 7.29 6.86
C ASN A 107 3.01 6.92 6.61
N CYS A 108 2.52 5.80 7.16
CA CYS A 108 1.09 5.49 7.23
C CYS A 108 0.76 4.74 8.53
N ARG A 109 -0.53 4.69 8.89
CA ARG A 109 -0.98 3.97 10.09
C ARG A 109 -1.18 2.49 9.77
N THR A 110 -0.17 1.66 10.02
CA THR A 110 -0.29 0.22 9.81
C THR A 110 0.17 -0.59 11.01
N LYS A 111 -0.48 -1.73 11.26
CA LYS A 111 -0.04 -2.70 12.27
C LYS A 111 1.13 -3.55 11.78
N GLN A 112 1.17 -3.84 10.48
CA GLN A 112 2.16 -4.73 9.87
C GLN A 112 2.53 -4.26 8.46
N VAL A 113 3.74 -4.57 8.05
CA VAL A 113 4.20 -4.40 6.67
C VAL A 113 4.60 -5.77 6.14
N SER A 114 4.25 -6.04 4.89
CA SER A 114 4.63 -7.27 4.19
C SER A 114 5.19 -6.93 2.81
N ASP A 115 6.04 -7.81 2.31
CA ASP A 115 6.67 -7.72 1.00
C ASP A 115 6.88 -9.14 0.45
N PRO A 116 7.23 -9.30 -0.85
CA PRO A 116 7.42 -10.62 -1.45
C PRO A 116 8.47 -11.52 -0.78
N LEU A 117 9.42 -10.98 -0.01
CA LEU A 117 10.45 -11.80 0.67
C LEU A 117 9.99 -12.25 2.05
N THR A 118 9.25 -11.39 2.77
CA THR A 118 8.69 -11.70 4.10
C THR A 118 7.42 -12.54 4.03
N ALA A 119 6.77 -12.61 2.86
CA ALA A 119 5.56 -13.40 2.62
C ALA A 119 5.82 -14.86 2.19
N LEU A 120 7.09 -15.31 2.16
CA LEU A 120 7.49 -16.68 1.84
C LEU A 120 7.24 -17.67 2.99
#